data_AF-A0A965RST4-F1
#
_entry.id   AF-A0A965RST4-F1
#
_cell.length_a   1.000
_cell.length_b   1.000
_cell.length_c   1.000
_cell.angle_alpha   90.00
_cell.angle_beta   90.00
_cell.angle_gamma   90.00
#
_symmetry.space_group_name_H-M   'P 1'
#
loop_
_entity.id
_entity.type
_entity.pdbx_description
1 polymer ?
#
loop_
_entity_poly.entity_id
_entity_poly.type
_entity_poly.pdbx_seq_one_letter_code
_entity_poly.pdbx_strand_id
1 'polypeptide(L)'
;MVSNKTFEHRWGKSRSHLKIQRIYQRYRFGKLGVTTLCSINKAIPSSSKTISNIIGSFISNEIKVQQSYKVFSTVRNVKFTEMEYNIPIESYQDVMKEMLKLIEKNNYKISFPQEHRFVQKDDIYLSPAFERNSAYIASHVFKGMNNTRYFKDLEDLFVDFGGRPHWGKMHTRDVAFFQKAYPKFDDFLQVRAKHDPNNVFVNDHLKKVFGV
;
A
#
# COMPACT_ATOMS: atom_id res chain seq x y z
N MET A 1 -36.32 -26.85 -10.85
CA MET A 1 -37.12 -27.08 -9.63
C MET A 1 -36.18 -26.93 -8.44
N VAL A 2 -36.41 -25.91 -7.62
CA VAL A 2 -35.55 -25.47 -6.51
C VAL A 2 -35.65 -26.47 -5.36
N SER A 3 -34.51 -26.96 -4.87
CA SER A 3 -34.43 -27.71 -3.61
C SER A 3 -33.89 -26.79 -2.52
N ASN A 4 -34.80 -26.34 -1.65
CA ASN A 4 -34.51 -25.62 -0.42
C ASN A 4 -33.71 -26.51 0.54
N LYS A 5 -32.46 -26.14 0.84
CA LYS A 5 -31.78 -26.56 2.07
C LYS A 5 -31.71 -25.36 3.01
N THR A 6 -32.48 -25.49 4.08
CA THR A 6 -32.58 -24.59 5.22
C THR A 6 -31.22 -24.39 5.89
N PHE A 7 -30.80 -23.12 6.02
CA PHE A 7 -29.69 -22.72 6.87
C PHE A 7 -30.19 -22.63 8.32
N GLU A 8 -29.85 -23.62 9.15
CA GLU A 8 -30.03 -23.49 10.60
C GLU A 8 -28.90 -22.64 11.21
N HIS A 9 -29.29 -21.51 11.79
CA HIS A 9 -28.44 -20.63 12.59
C HIS A 9 -28.20 -21.24 13.98
N ARG A 10 -26.96 -21.64 14.28
CA ARG A 10 -26.49 -21.88 15.67
C ARG A 10 -25.56 -20.77 16.13
N TRP A 11 -26.10 -19.78 16.81
CA TRP A 11 -25.33 -18.80 17.59
C TRP A 11 -24.93 -19.43 18.94
N GLY A 12 -23.70 -19.94 19.02
CA GLY A 12 -23.09 -20.39 20.26
C GLY A 12 -22.59 -19.22 21.12
N LYS A 13 -22.97 -19.22 22.41
CA LYS A 13 -22.66 -18.18 23.41
C LYS A 13 -21.15 -17.86 23.51
N SER A 14 -20.88 -16.56 23.59
CA SER A 14 -19.55 -15.93 23.58
C SER A 14 -18.79 -16.11 24.90
N ARG A 15 -17.62 -16.77 24.84
CA ARG A 15 -16.54 -16.64 25.84
C ARG A 15 -15.78 -15.32 25.56
N SER A 16 -16.35 -14.18 25.91
CA SER A 16 -15.89 -12.85 25.44
C SER A 16 -14.75 -12.21 26.23
N HIS A 17 -14.54 -12.53 27.51
CA HIS A 17 -13.70 -11.66 28.35
C HIS A 17 -12.18 -11.93 28.24
N LEU A 18 -11.76 -13.19 28.05
CA LEU A 18 -10.34 -13.57 27.98
C LEU A 18 -9.68 -13.32 26.61
N LYS A 19 -10.46 -13.30 25.51
CA LYS A 19 -9.94 -13.00 24.16
C LYS A 19 -9.69 -11.49 23.95
N ILE A 20 -10.51 -10.63 24.55
CA ILE A 20 -10.40 -9.18 24.38
C ILE A 20 -9.15 -8.62 25.07
N GLN A 21 -8.77 -9.13 26.25
CA GLN A 21 -7.54 -8.72 26.95
C GLN A 21 -6.26 -9.09 26.18
N ARG A 22 -6.21 -10.26 25.52
CA ARG A 22 -5.07 -10.66 24.67
C ARG A 22 -4.94 -9.77 23.42
N ILE A 23 -6.05 -9.39 22.81
CA ILE A 23 -6.06 -8.45 21.67
C ILE A 23 -5.57 -7.07 22.12
N TYR A 24 -6.04 -6.56 23.26
CA TYR A 24 -5.64 -5.25 23.78
C TYR A 24 -4.14 -5.16 24.15
N GLN A 25 -3.60 -6.21 24.79
CA GLN A 25 -2.17 -6.32 25.12
C GLN A 25 -1.32 -6.34 23.84
N ARG A 26 -1.73 -7.10 22.81
CA ARG A 26 -1.02 -7.21 21.52
C ARG A 26 -1.09 -5.92 20.69
N TYR A 27 -2.21 -5.19 20.75
CA TYR A 27 -2.35 -3.88 20.08
C TYR A 27 -1.52 -2.76 20.73
N ARG A 28 -1.43 -2.72 22.07
CA ARG A 28 -0.59 -1.74 22.78
C ARG A 28 0.90 -2.04 22.66
N PHE A 29 1.30 -3.30 22.75
CA PHE A 29 2.67 -3.73 22.46
C PHE A 29 3.02 -3.56 20.97
N GLY A 30 2.07 -3.79 20.05
CA GLY A 30 2.29 -3.60 18.61
C GLY A 30 2.59 -2.15 18.24
N LYS A 31 1.82 -1.18 18.75
CA LYS A 31 2.09 0.24 18.48
C LYS A 31 3.38 0.72 19.14
N LEU A 32 3.50 0.53 20.46
CA LEU A 32 4.63 1.06 21.21
C LEU A 32 5.92 0.34 20.84
N GLY A 33 5.88 -0.98 20.69
CA GLY A 33 7.01 -1.81 20.30
C GLY A 33 7.51 -1.48 18.89
N VAL A 34 6.64 -1.47 17.87
CA VAL A 34 7.07 -1.14 16.50
C VAL A 34 7.55 0.32 16.40
N THR A 35 6.90 1.26 17.08
CA THR A 35 7.36 2.67 17.10
C THR A 35 8.73 2.80 17.76
N THR A 36 8.97 2.13 18.89
CA THR A 36 10.26 2.12 19.58
C THR A 36 11.34 1.49 18.72
N LEU A 37 11.08 0.32 18.14
CA LEU A 37 12.00 -0.36 17.23
C LEU A 37 12.34 0.52 16.02
N CYS A 38 11.35 1.10 15.35
CA CYS A 38 11.62 2.03 14.24
C CYS A 38 12.36 3.29 14.68
N SER A 39 12.16 3.77 15.91
CA SER A 39 12.91 4.91 16.46
C SER A 39 14.37 4.55 16.73
N ILE A 40 14.65 3.32 17.19
CA ILE A 40 16.02 2.79 17.31
C ILE A 40 16.66 2.67 15.93
N ASN A 41 15.94 2.15 14.93
CA ASN A 41 16.44 2.08 13.56
C ASN A 41 16.78 3.46 13.00
N LYS A 42 15.94 4.46 13.27
CA LYS A 42 16.20 5.85 12.90
C LYS A 42 17.48 6.39 13.55
N ALA A 43 17.70 6.13 14.84
CA ALA A 43 18.87 6.60 15.57
C ALA A 43 20.15 5.83 15.20
N ILE A 44 20.03 4.54 14.91
CA ILE A 44 21.14 3.62 14.60
C ILE A 44 20.78 2.84 13.32
N PRO A 45 20.98 3.41 12.12
CA PRO A 45 20.55 2.78 10.86
C PRO A 45 21.15 1.38 10.60
N SER A 46 22.33 1.09 11.15
CA SER A 46 22.97 -0.24 11.05
C SER A 46 22.17 -1.36 11.72
N SER A 47 21.24 -1.03 12.63
CA SER A 47 20.35 -2.00 13.29
C SER A 47 19.18 -2.48 12.42
N SER A 48 19.03 -1.97 11.19
CA SER A 48 17.88 -2.25 10.31
C SER A 48 17.60 -3.74 10.15
N LYS A 49 18.62 -4.57 9.87
CA LYS A 49 18.44 -6.01 9.63
C LYS A 49 17.89 -6.74 10.85
N THR A 50 18.46 -6.47 12.03
CA THR A 50 17.99 -7.04 13.30
C THR A 50 16.56 -6.62 13.59
N ILE A 51 16.24 -5.34 13.41
CA ILE A 51 14.91 -4.79 13.67
C ILE A 51 13.88 -5.36 12.69
N SER A 52 14.21 -5.48 11.40
CA SER A 52 13.35 -6.10 10.39
C SER A 52 13.02 -7.55 10.77
N ASN A 53 14.01 -8.32 11.21
CA ASN A 53 13.80 -9.71 11.64
C ASN A 53 12.87 -9.79 12.86
N ILE A 54 13.06 -8.89 13.84
CA ILE A 54 12.20 -8.81 15.03
C ILE A 54 10.77 -8.45 14.61
N ILE A 55 10.57 -7.40 13.81
CA ILE A 55 9.24 -6.98 13.34
C ILE A 55 8.57 -8.10 12.55
N GLY A 56 9.30 -8.76 11.65
CA GLY A 56 8.81 -9.90 10.87
C GLY A 56 8.34 -11.07 11.73
N SER A 57 9.04 -11.37 12.82
CA SER A 57 8.66 -12.46 13.74
C SER A 57 7.32 -12.24 14.46
N PHE A 58 6.85 -10.99 14.52
CA PHE A 58 5.55 -10.65 15.12
C PHE A 58 4.38 -10.73 14.14
N ILE A 59 4.62 -10.93 12.85
CA ILE A 59 3.56 -11.10 11.85
C ILE A 59 2.87 -12.45 12.12
N SER A 60 1.63 -12.39 12.61
CA SER A 60 0.90 -13.56 13.06
C SER A 60 0.05 -14.19 11.96
N ASN A 61 0.10 -15.52 11.85
CA ASN A 61 -0.83 -16.31 11.03
C ASN A 61 -2.17 -16.52 11.76
N GLU A 62 -2.82 -15.44 12.19
CA GLU A 62 -4.11 -15.52 12.87
C GLU A 62 -5.26 -15.73 11.87
N ILE A 63 -6.14 -16.68 12.18
CA ILE A 63 -7.42 -16.84 11.48
C ILE A 63 -8.48 -16.06 12.25
N LYS A 64 -9.02 -15.02 11.61
CA LYS A 64 -10.13 -14.21 12.14
C LYS A 64 -11.33 -14.31 11.21
N VAL A 65 -12.42 -14.89 11.70
CA VAL A 65 -13.70 -14.96 10.97
C VAL A 65 -14.68 -13.97 11.56
N GLN A 66 -15.08 -12.97 10.78
CA GLN A 66 -16.13 -12.01 11.14
C GLN A 66 -16.69 -11.29 9.89
N GLN A 67 -17.72 -10.45 10.03
CA GLN A 67 -18.19 -9.52 9.01
C GLN A 67 -17.02 -8.74 8.38
N SER A 68 -17.07 -8.58 7.05
CA SER A 68 -15.99 -8.02 6.23
C SER A 68 -15.43 -6.71 6.78
N TYR A 69 -16.28 -5.74 7.12
CA TYR A 69 -15.84 -4.43 7.64
C TYR A 69 -15.12 -4.51 9.00
N LYS A 70 -15.29 -5.59 9.78
CA LYS A 70 -14.56 -5.83 11.04
C LYS A 70 -13.26 -6.63 10.84
N VAL A 71 -13.07 -7.20 9.65
CA VAL A 71 -11.86 -7.96 9.27
C VAL A 71 -10.92 -7.08 8.46
N PHE A 72 -11.43 -6.36 7.47
CA PHE A 72 -10.61 -5.56 6.54
C PHE A 72 -10.24 -4.18 7.08
N SER A 73 -10.95 -3.64 8.06
CA SER A 73 -10.55 -2.39 8.71
C SER A 73 -9.44 -2.66 9.73
N THR A 74 -8.30 -1.99 9.54
CA THR A 74 -7.18 -2.04 10.48
C THR A 74 -6.83 -0.63 10.91
N VAL A 75 -6.66 -0.43 12.21
CA VAL A 75 -6.23 0.85 12.75
C VAL A 75 -4.71 0.96 12.59
N ARG A 76 -4.27 1.87 11.72
CA ARG A 76 -2.85 2.17 11.53
C ARG A 76 -2.37 3.11 12.63
N ASN A 77 -1.57 2.55 13.52
CA ASN A 77 -1.14 3.22 14.74
C ASN A 77 0.29 3.77 14.69
N VAL A 78 1.09 3.34 13.71
CA VAL A 78 2.45 3.81 13.48
C VAL A 78 2.43 4.79 12.31
N LYS A 79 3.08 5.95 12.46
CA LYS A 79 3.15 6.96 11.39
C LYS A 79 4.34 6.67 10.48
N PHE A 80 4.11 6.71 9.17
CA PHE A 80 5.12 6.48 8.14
C PHE A 80 4.75 7.28 6.89
N THR A 81 5.71 7.44 5.98
CA THR A 81 5.47 7.87 4.60
C THR A 81 5.44 6.65 3.71
N GLU A 82 4.67 6.71 2.62
CA GLU A 82 4.37 5.55 1.79
C GLU A 82 4.35 5.94 0.31
N MET A 83 4.95 5.06 -0.49
CA MET A 83 4.79 5.00 -1.94
C MET A 83 4.19 3.63 -2.29
N GLU A 84 3.25 3.60 -3.23
CA GLU A 84 2.69 2.35 -3.73
C GLU A 84 2.55 2.44 -5.24
N TYR A 85 2.98 1.40 -5.93
CA TYR A 85 2.88 1.27 -7.39
C TYR A 85 2.16 -0.02 -7.75
N ASN A 86 1.35 0.09 -8.80
CA ASN A 86 0.68 -1.00 -9.46
C ASN A 86 1.50 -1.41 -10.69
N ILE A 87 1.93 -2.67 -10.76
CA ILE A 87 2.64 -3.24 -11.91
C ILE A 87 1.79 -4.36 -12.55
N PRO A 88 2.04 -4.73 -13.82
CA PRO A 88 1.47 -5.94 -14.39
C PRO A 88 1.82 -7.16 -13.53
N ILE A 89 0.85 -8.05 -13.28
CA ILE A 89 1.04 -9.19 -12.38
C ILE A 89 2.13 -10.16 -12.87
N GLU A 90 2.29 -10.28 -14.18
CA GLU A 90 3.33 -11.08 -14.84
C GLU A 90 4.75 -10.59 -14.53
N SER A 91 4.91 -9.29 -14.28
CA SER A 91 6.20 -8.68 -13.93
C SER A 91 6.56 -8.82 -12.46
N TYR A 92 5.64 -9.31 -11.62
CA TYR A 92 5.80 -9.27 -10.16
C TYR A 92 7.08 -9.94 -9.67
N GLN A 93 7.37 -11.16 -10.13
CA GLN A 93 8.55 -11.91 -9.68
C GLN A 93 9.86 -11.21 -10.05
N ASP A 94 9.94 -10.59 -11.22
CA ASP A 94 11.14 -9.91 -11.68
C ASP A 94 11.32 -8.57 -10.97
N VAL A 95 10.24 -7.82 -10.76
CA VAL A 95 10.26 -6.61 -9.93
C VAL A 95 10.73 -6.93 -8.51
N MET A 96 10.26 -8.02 -7.91
CA MET A 96 10.71 -8.42 -6.57
C MET A 96 12.22 -8.70 -6.53
N LYS A 97 12.77 -9.40 -7.53
CA LYS A 97 14.21 -9.69 -7.61
C LYS A 97 15.02 -8.40 -7.78
N GLU A 98 14.62 -7.53 -8.71
CA GLU A 98 15.33 -6.27 -8.97
C GLU A 98 15.22 -5.31 -7.79
N MET A 99 14.07 -5.26 -7.12
CA MET A 99 13.89 -4.48 -5.90
C MET A 99 14.81 -4.94 -4.78
N LEU A 100 14.95 -6.25 -4.55
CA LEU A 100 15.88 -6.79 -3.55
C LEU A 100 17.33 -6.43 -3.88
N LYS A 101 17.75 -6.63 -5.14
CA LYS A 101 19.09 -6.22 -5.61
C LYS A 101 19.33 -4.73 -5.40
N LEU A 102 18.34 -3.90 -5.71
CA LEU A 102 18.40 -2.45 -5.56
C LEU A 102 18.53 -2.03 -4.09
N ILE A 103 17.81 -2.71 -3.19
CA ILE A 103 17.90 -2.50 -1.74
C ILE A 103 19.29 -2.86 -1.20
N GLU A 104 19.82 -4.02 -1.61
CA GLU A 104 21.14 -4.49 -1.19
C GLU A 104 22.26 -3.62 -1.74
N LYS A 105 22.24 -3.36 -3.06
CA LYS A 105 23.25 -2.55 -3.77
C LYS A 105 23.37 -1.14 -3.18
N ASN A 106 22.24 -0.50 -2.88
CA ASN A 106 22.24 0.85 -2.31
C ASN A 106 22.31 0.85 -0.77
N ASN A 107 22.40 -0.32 -0.14
CA ASN A 107 22.51 -0.50 1.31
C ASN A 107 21.39 0.23 2.09
N TYR A 108 20.16 0.19 1.58
CA TYR A 108 19.02 0.89 2.18
C TYR A 108 18.71 0.33 3.58
N LYS A 109 18.67 1.22 4.57
CA LYS A 109 18.47 0.88 6.00
C LYS A 109 17.00 0.95 6.42
N ILE A 110 16.12 0.36 5.62
CA ILE A 110 14.68 0.36 5.87
C ILE A 110 14.31 -0.87 6.70
N SER A 111 13.50 -0.68 7.74
CA SER A 111 13.05 -1.75 8.63
C SER A 111 11.54 -1.99 8.64
N PHE A 112 10.81 -1.30 7.76
CA PHE A 112 9.36 -1.38 7.70
C PHE A 112 8.94 -2.47 6.70
N PRO A 113 7.92 -3.31 7.02
CA PRO A 113 7.41 -4.30 6.08
C PRO A 113 6.89 -3.68 4.78
N GLN A 114 7.06 -4.40 3.68
CA GLN A 114 6.39 -4.09 2.43
C GLN A 114 5.04 -4.81 2.37
N GLU A 115 4.06 -4.19 1.72
CA GLU A 115 2.72 -4.74 1.58
C GLU A 115 2.41 -4.97 0.12
N HIS A 116 1.93 -6.18 -0.18
CA HIS A 116 1.74 -6.66 -1.54
C HIS A 116 0.29 -7.10 -1.68
N ARG A 117 -0.41 -6.58 -2.69
CA ARG A 117 -1.82 -6.90 -2.95
C ARG A 117 -2.02 -7.18 -4.42
N PHE A 118 -2.95 -8.06 -4.74
CA PHE A 118 -3.25 -8.43 -6.12
C PHE A 118 -4.69 -8.07 -6.42
N VAL A 119 -4.91 -7.41 -7.55
CA VAL A 119 -6.22 -6.92 -7.98
C VAL A 119 -6.43 -7.31 -9.44
N GLN A 120 -7.64 -7.78 -9.74
CA GLN A 120 -8.04 -8.09 -11.11
C GLN A 120 -8.20 -6.81 -11.93
N LYS A 121 -8.07 -6.93 -13.26
CA LYS A 121 -8.36 -5.83 -14.18
C LYS A 121 -9.76 -5.27 -13.99
N ASP A 122 -9.90 -3.97 -14.23
CA ASP A 122 -11.17 -3.24 -14.28
C ASP A 122 -11.25 -2.32 -15.50
N ASP A 123 -12.37 -1.61 -15.66
CA ASP A 123 -12.67 -0.67 -16.75
C ASP A 123 -12.83 0.79 -16.24
N ILE A 124 -12.30 1.11 -15.05
CA ILE A 124 -12.41 2.43 -14.44
C ILE A 124 -11.29 3.32 -14.97
N TYR A 125 -11.62 4.47 -15.58
CA TYR A 125 -10.70 5.27 -16.38
C TYR A 125 -9.34 5.58 -15.73
N LEU A 126 -9.33 5.91 -14.44
CA LEU A 126 -8.12 6.23 -13.68
C LEU A 126 -7.70 5.12 -12.72
N SER A 127 -8.29 3.92 -12.75
CA SER A 127 -7.80 2.83 -11.92
C SER A 127 -6.39 2.43 -12.35
N PRO A 128 -5.42 2.31 -11.44
CA PRO A 128 -4.13 1.73 -11.78
C PRO A 128 -4.23 0.32 -12.40
N ALA A 129 -5.31 -0.42 -12.10
CA ALA A 129 -5.61 -1.74 -12.67
C ALA A 129 -6.45 -1.71 -13.96
N PHE A 130 -6.64 -0.54 -14.59
CA PHE A 130 -7.38 -0.41 -15.84
C PHE A 130 -6.84 -1.38 -16.91
N GLU A 131 -7.71 -2.28 -17.35
CA GLU A 131 -7.53 -3.32 -18.38
C GLU A 131 -6.38 -4.32 -18.13
N ARG A 132 -5.79 -4.36 -16.93
CA ARG A 132 -4.71 -5.30 -16.60
C ARG A 132 -4.78 -5.86 -15.18
N ASN A 133 -4.54 -7.17 -15.05
CA ASN A 133 -4.35 -7.79 -13.74
C ASN A 133 -3.05 -7.24 -13.15
N SER A 134 -3.08 -6.90 -11.87
CA SER A 134 -2.03 -6.09 -11.30
C SER A 134 -1.61 -6.52 -9.91
N ALA A 135 -0.32 -6.33 -9.63
CA ALA A 135 0.23 -6.38 -8.27
C ALA A 135 0.50 -4.95 -7.79
N TYR A 136 -0.03 -4.61 -6.62
CA TYR A 136 0.26 -3.39 -5.88
C TYR A 136 1.38 -3.68 -4.88
N ILE A 137 2.44 -2.88 -4.92
CA ILE A 137 3.62 -2.99 -4.06
C ILE A 137 3.77 -1.69 -3.28
N ALA A 138 3.52 -1.73 -1.97
CA ALA A 138 3.64 -0.60 -1.07
C ALA A 138 4.96 -0.67 -0.29
N SER A 139 5.70 0.44 -0.35
CA SER A 139 6.97 0.64 0.36
C SER A 139 6.85 1.77 1.36
N HIS A 140 7.32 1.52 2.58
CA HIS A 140 7.11 2.38 3.73
C HIS A 140 8.42 2.88 4.30
N VAL A 141 8.44 4.13 4.75
CA VAL A 141 9.55 4.72 5.50
C VAL A 141 9.01 5.31 6.80
N PHE A 142 9.59 4.93 7.93
CA PHE A 142 9.15 5.40 9.24
C PHE A 142 9.25 6.92 9.34
N LYS A 143 8.30 7.54 10.06
CA LYS A 143 8.19 9.00 10.14
C LYS A 143 9.52 9.66 10.54
N GLY A 144 9.95 10.61 9.70
CA GLY A 144 11.13 11.44 9.96
C GLY A 144 12.47 10.78 9.58
N MET A 145 12.45 9.64 8.90
CA MET A 145 13.60 9.15 8.13
C MET A 145 13.54 9.72 6.70
N ASN A 146 14.70 9.87 6.06
CA ASN A 146 14.77 10.35 4.68
C ASN A 146 14.25 9.26 3.71
N ASN A 147 13.23 9.60 2.92
CA ASN A 147 12.62 8.71 1.94
C ASN A 147 12.99 9.03 0.49
N THR A 148 13.62 10.17 0.21
CA THR A 148 13.70 10.75 -1.12
C THR A 148 14.43 9.86 -2.11
N ARG A 149 15.66 9.42 -1.78
CA ARG A 149 16.45 8.56 -2.68
C ARG A 149 15.84 7.16 -2.81
N TYR A 150 15.37 6.60 -1.70
CA TYR A 150 14.75 5.27 -1.68
C TYR A 150 13.48 5.23 -2.54
N PHE A 151 12.60 6.21 -2.40
CA PHE A 151 11.39 6.29 -3.20
C PHE A 151 11.69 6.62 -4.65
N LYS A 152 12.64 7.51 -4.95
CA LYS A 152 13.05 7.76 -6.34
C LYS A 152 13.54 6.49 -7.04
N ASP A 153 14.47 5.76 -6.41
CA ASP A 153 15.06 4.56 -7.02
C ASP A 153 14.01 3.46 -7.22
N LEU A 154 13.07 3.31 -6.28
CA LEU A 154 11.96 2.38 -6.43
C LEU A 154 10.95 2.82 -7.50
N GLU A 155 10.67 4.13 -7.59
CA GLU A 155 9.74 4.68 -8.57
C GLU A 155 10.26 4.46 -9.99
N ASP A 156 11.54 4.72 -10.22
CA ASP A 156 12.19 4.47 -11.51
C ASP A 156 12.12 2.99 -11.88
N LEU A 157 12.43 2.09 -10.92
CA LEU A 157 12.26 0.64 -11.12
C LEU A 157 10.81 0.28 -11.48
N PHE A 158 9.81 0.77 -10.73
CA PHE A 158 8.42 0.43 -11.01
C PHE A 158 7.98 0.94 -12.38
N VAL A 159 8.38 2.16 -12.76
CA VAL A 159 8.07 2.75 -14.07
C VAL A 159 8.66 1.94 -15.22
N ASP A 160 9.88 1.41 -15.08
CA ASP A 160 10.52 0.55 -16.09
C ASP A 160 9.71 -0.73 -16.36
N PHE A 161 8.98 -1.22 -15.36
CA PHE A 161 8.05 -2.35 -15.48
C PHE A 161 6.60 -1.93 -15.78
N GLY A 162 6.39 -0.72 -16.32
CA GLY A 162 5.06 -0.20 -16.66
C GLY A 162 4.21 0.10 -15.42
N GLY A 163 4.84 0.44 -14.30
CA GLY A 163 4.18 0.74 -13.04
C GLY A 163 3.33 2.00 -13.12
N ARG A 164 2.15 1.99 -12.50
CA ARG A 164 1.24 3.12 -12.33
C ARG A 164 1.18 3.49 -10.84
N PRO A 165 1.38 4.76 -10.45
CA PRO A 165 1.33 5.14 -9.03
C PRO A 165 -0.08 4.99 -8.47
N HIS A 166 -0.16 4.64 -7.18
CA HIS A 166 -1.40 4.76 -6.43
C HIS A 166 -1.68 6.24 -6.11
N TRP A 167 -2.83 6.76 -6.55
CA TRP A 167 -3.22 8.18 -6.41
C TRP A 167 -3.13 8.75 -4.98
N GLY A 168 -3.42 7.93 -3.97
CA GLY A 168 -3.34 8.32 -2.57
C GLY A 168 -1.96 8.25 -1.91
N LYS A 169 -0.88 7.95 -2.65
CA LYS A 169 0.48 7.74 -2.12
C LYS A 169 1.48 8.67 -2.81
N MET A 170 2.72 8.70 -2.30
CA MET A 170 3.78 9.55 -2.87
C MET A 170 4.20 9.07 -4.26
N HIS A 171 4.33 10.01 -5.21
CA HIS A 171 4.94 9.83 -6.53
C HIS A 171 5.41 11.19 -7.05
N THR A 172 6.28 11.21 -8.07
CA THR A 172 6.78 12.44 -8.72
C THR A 172 6.31 12.60 -10.16
N ARG A 173 5.47 11.68 -10.65
CA ARG A 173 4.96 11.68 -12.03
C ARG A 173 4.04 12.86 -12.33
N ASP A 174 4.09 13.32 -13.58
CA ASP A 174 3.37 14.48 -14.11
C ASP A 174 2.40 14.10 -15.24
N VAL A 175 1.73 15.11 -15.80
CA VAL A 175 0.76 14.94 -16.88
C VAL A 175 1.29 14.13 -18.07
N ALA A 176 2.54 14.35 -18.49
CA ALA A 176 3.12 13.64 -19.63
C ALA A 176 3.24 12.14 -19.35
N PHE A 177 3.62 11.77 -18.13
CA PHE A 177 3.61 10.38 -17.70
C PHE A 177 2.18 9.79 -17.70
N PHE A 178 1.22 10.49 -17.10
CA PHE A 178 -0.14 9.94 -16.93
C PHE A 178 -0.90 9.79 -18.25
N GLN A 179 -0.72 10.73 -19.19
CA GLN A 179 -1.26 10.62 -20.55
C GLN A 179 -0.78 9.34 -21.26
N LYS A 180 0.50 8.99 -21.09
CA LYS A 180 1.06 7.75 -21.65
C LYS A 180 0.59 6.50 -20.89
N ALA A 181 0.49 6.59 -19.57
CA ALA A 181 0.22 5.43 -18.72
C ALA A 181 -1.25 4.99 -18.69
N TYR A 182 -2.19 5.91 -18.94
CA TYR A 182 -3.63 5.70 -18.83
C TYR A 182 -4.35 6.01 -20.15
N PRO A 183 -4.86 4.99 -20.87
CA PRO A 183 -5.55 5.19 -22.15
C PRO A 183 -6.77 6.12 -22.08
N LYS A 184 -7.40 6.23 -20.91
CA LYS A 184 -8.59 7.05 -20.66
C LYS A 184 -8.30 8.38 -19.96
N PHE A 185 -7.04 8.80 -19.94
CA PHE A 185 -6.63 10.02 -19.24
C PHE A 185 -7.24 11.28 -19.85
N ASP A 186 -7.15 11.46 -21.16
CA ASP A 186 -7.69 12.65 -21.83
C ASP A 186 -9.23 12.67 -21.77
N ASP A 187 -9.88 11.51 -21.91
CA ASP A 187 -11.34 11.36 -21.71
C ASP A 187 -11.74 11.84 -20.31
N PHE A 188 -10.98 11.44 -19.28
CA PHE A 188 -11.20 11.90 -17.91
C PHE A 188 -11.00 13.42 -17.78
N LEU A 189 -9.94 13.99 -18.37
CA LEU A 189 -9.67 15.43 -18.30
C LEU A 189 -10.80 16.26 -18.92
N GLN A 190 -11.39 15.79 -20.02
CA GLN A 190 -12.55 16.44 -20.64
C GLN A 190 -13.77 16.45 -19.71
N VAL A 191 -14.08 15.31 -19.08
CA VAL A 191 -15.19 15.21 -18.10
C VAL A 191 -14.92 16.11 -16.90
N ARG A 192 -13.68 16.11 -16.38
CA ARG A 192 -13.26 16.98 -15.27
C ARG A 192 -13.46 18.46 -15.62
N ALA A 193 -12.97 18.91 -16.78
CA ALA A 193 -13.10 20.30 -17.22
C ALA A 193 -14.56 20.73 -17.41
N LYS A 194 -15.45 19.81 -17.82
CA LYS A 194 -16.89 20.08 -17.93
C LYS A 194 -17.55 20.33 -16.58
N HIS A 195 -17.12 19.62 -15.53
CA HIS A 195 -17.74 19.69 -14.19
C HIS A 195 -17.02 20.63 -13.21
N ASP A 196 -15.76 20.97 -13.48
CA ASP A 196 -14.96 21.92 -12.69
C ASP A 196 -14.19 22.87 -13.63
N PRO A 197 -14.88 23.74 -14.38
CA PRO A 197 -14.27 24.61 -15.40
C PRO A 197 -13.30 25.64 -14.81
N ASN A 198 -13.45 25.96 -13.52
CA ASN A 198 -12.63 26.95 -12.81
C ASN A 198 -11.58 26.30 -11.89
N ASN A 199 -11.37 24.98 -11.98
CA ASN A 199 -10.38 24.22 -11.20
C ASN A 199 -10.51 24.41 -9.67
N VAL A 200 -11.74 24.55 -9.16
CA VAL A 200 -12.04 24.75 -7.73
C VAL A 200 -11.60 23.54 -6.90
N PHE A 201 -11.66 22.33 -7.46
CA PHE A 201 -11.35 21.09 -6.76
C PHE A 201 -9.92 20.58 -7.05
N VAL A 202 -9.02 21.44 -7.54
CA VAL A 202 -7.65 21.09 -7.92
C VAL A 202 -6.64 21.75 -6.98
N ASN A 203 -5.76 20.95 -6.38
CA ASN A 203 -4.61 21.44 -5.59
C ASN A 203 -3.33 21.46 -6.44
N ASP A 204 -2.23 22.00 -5.90
CA ASP A 204 -0.97 22.14 -6.66
C ASP A 204 -0.36 20.81 -7.12
N HIS A 205 -0.64 19.72 -6.41
CA HIS A 205 -0.25 18.39 -6.86
C HIS A 205 -1.07 17.99 -8.10
N LEU A 206 -2.39 18.13 -8.04
CA LEU A 206 -3.28 17.80 -9.14
C LEU A 206 -3.09 18.70 -10.36
N LYS A 207 -2.68 19.97 -10.19
CA LYS A 207 -2.28 20.84 -11.32
C LYS A 207 -1.15 20.23 -12.14
N LYS A 208 -0.13 19.68 -11.48
CA LYS A 208 1.00 19.00 -12.14
C LYS A 208 0.58 17.69 -12.81
N VAL A 209 -0.29 16.93 -12.14
CA VAL A 209 -0.81 15.65 -12.64
C VAL A 209 -1.71 15.85 -13.85
N PHE A 210 -2.61 16.84 -13.82
CA PHE A 210 -3.62 17.08 -14.86
C PHE A 210 -3.18 18.09 -15.92
N GLY A 211 -2.13 18.87 -15.68
CA GLY A 211 -1.66 19.91 -16.59
C GLY A 211 -2.61 21.11 -16.68
N VAL A 212 -3.18 21.53 -15.54
CA VAL A 212 -4.22 22.59 -15.45
C VAL A 212 -3.88 23.68 -14.45
#